data_AF-A0A7S2NSE5-F1
#
_entry.id   AF-A0A7S2NSE5-F1
#
_cell.length_a   1.000
_cell.length_b   1.000
_cell.length_c   1.000
_cell.angle_alpha   90.00
_cell.angle_beta   90.00
_cell.angle_gamma   90.00
#
_symmetry.space_group_name_H-M   'P 1'
#
loop_
_entity.id
_entity.type
_entity.pdbx_description
1 polymer ?
#
loop_
_entity_poly.entity_id
_entity_poly.type
_entity_poly.pdbx_seq_one_letter_code
_entity_poly.pdbx_strand_id
1 'polypeptide(L)'
;GTTNPAMFGVELCVAVVKEKTPLGRTYDGICSSFLGRLKPRFGDNGVESCVKLWIRPGSFDKLPRSFSHASVDMFKTPVLYVGAGTGVAPLRALFRERESL
;
A
#
# COMPACT_ATOMS: atom_id res chain seq x y z
N GLY A 1 -20.46 18.44 4.45
CA GLY A 1 -19.56 17.49 3.80
C GLY A 1 -20.05 16.09 4.13
N THR A 2 -20.62 15.42 3.15
CA THR A 2 -21.29 14.12 3.31
C THR A 2 -20.27 13.01 3.59
N THR A 3 -20.39 12.39 4.75
CA THR A 3 -19.71 11.16 5.16
C THR A 3 -20.11 10.02 4.22
N ASN A 4 -19.17 9.55 3.39
CA ASN A 4 -19.38 8.45 2.45
C ASN A 4 -19.18 7.11 3.19
N PRO A 5 -20.07 6.11 3.03
CA PRO A 5 -20.02 4.86 3.79
C PRO A 5 -18.75 4.07 3.45
N ALA A 6 -18.12 3.50 4.50
CA ALA A 6 -16.94 2.63 4.50
C ALA A 6 -16.29 2.39 3.12
N MET A 7 -15.39 3.28 2.72
CA MET A 7 -14.64 3.18 1.47
C MET A 7 -13.63 2.04 1.58
N PHE A 8 -13.94 0.89 0.98
CA PHE A 8 -12.96 -0.18 0.74
C PHE A 8 -11.96 0.30 -0.32
N GLY A 9 -10.67 0.35 0.03
CA GLY A 9 -9.61 0.78 -0.86
C GLY A 9 -8.33 -0.01 -0.62
N VAL A 10 -7.61 -0.30 -1.71
CA VAL A 10 -6.28 -0.93 -1.66
C VAL A 10 -5.26 0.11 -2.09
N GLU A 11 -4.25 0.33 -1.25
CA GLU A 11 -3.14 1.23 -1.55
C GLU A 11 -1.91 0.44 -2.01
N LEU A 12 -1.22 0.99 -3.02
CA LEU A 12 0.01 0.43 -3.56
C LEU A 12 1.12 1.47 -3.41
N CYS A 13 2.30 1.06 -2.96
CA CYS A 13 3.51 1.87 -2.96
C CYS A 13 4.54 1.21 -3.90
N VAL A 14 4.68 1.78 -5.09
CA VAL A 14 5.45 1.20 -6.20
C VAL A 14 6.47 2.22 -6.67
N ALA A 15 7.74 1.82 -6.75
CA ALA A 15 8.77 2.61 -7.42
C ALA A 15 8.65 2.43 -8.94
N VAL A 16 8.65 3.54 -9.70
CA VAL A 16 8.65 3.48 -11.16
C VAL A 16 10.04 3.11 -11.65
N VAL A 17 10.16 1.93 -12.27
CA VAL A 17 11.42 1.45 -12.84
C VAL A 17 11.62 2.06 -14.22
N LYS A 18 12.69 2.85 -14.37
CA LYS A 18 13.14 3.40 -15.64
C LYS A 18 14.65 3.56 -15.60
N GLU A 19 15.34 2.80 -16.43
CA GLU A 19 16.80 2.72 -16.39
C GLU A 19 17.40 2.64 -17.80
N LYS A 20 18.73 2.68 -17.86
CA LYS A 20 19.50 2.48 -19.08
C LYS A 20 20.32 1.21 -18.96
N THR A 21 20.28 0.40 -20.00
CA THR A 21 21.19 -0.74 -20.16
C THR A 21 22.61 -0.24 -20.38
N PRO A 22 23.65 -1.06 -20.11
CA PRO A 22 25.04 -0.69 -20.38
C PRO A 22 25.32 -0.29 -21.83
N LEU A 23 24.51 -0.80 -22.78
CA LEU A 23 24.56 -0.47 -24.21
C LEU A 23 23.77 0.81 -24.57
N GLY A 24 23.34 1.58 -23.57
CA GLY A 24 22.69 2.89 -23.75
C GLY A 24 21.19 2.85 -24.07
N ARG A 25 20.58 1.67 -24.27
CA ARG A 25 19.14 1.56 -24.49
C ARG A 25 18.37 1.76 -23.19
N THR A 26 17.33 2.57 -23.21
CA THR A 26 16.41 2.74 -22.07
C THR A 26 15.47 1.55 -21.96
N TYR A 27 15.19 1.13 -20.73
CA TYR A 27 14.16 0.14 -20.44
C TYR A 27 13.26 0.61 -19.29
N ASP A 28 11.97 0.34 -19.44
CA ASP A 28 10.93 0.74 -18.51
C ASP A 28 10.30 -0.53 -17.90
N GLY A 29 10.07 -0.53 -16.58
CA GLY A 29 9.34 -1.62 -15.94
C GLY A 29 7.88 -1.61 -16.39
N ILE A 30 7.37 -2.73 -16.90
CA ILE A 30 6.05 -2.81 -17.53
C ILE A 30 4.94 -2.42 -16.55
N CYS A 31 4.86 -3.11 -15.40
CA CYS A 31 3.80 -2.89 -14.42
C CYS A 31 3.91 -1.51 -13.76
N SER A 32 5.10 -1.14 -13.31
CA SER A 32 5.33 0.15 -12.65
C SER A 32 5.08 1.34 -13.57
N SER A 33 5.44 1.23 -14.85
CA SER A 33 5.18 2.29 -15.83
C SER A 33 3.72 2.34 -16.25
N PHE A 34 3.03 1.20 -16.33
CA PHE A 34 1.58 1.17 -16.54
C PHE A 34 0.85 1.89 -15.40
N LEU A 35 1.13 1.51 -14.14
CA LEU A 35 0.54 2.14 -12.95
C LEU A 35 0.86 3.64 -12.88
N GLY A 36 2.10 4.04 -13.19
CA GLY A 36 2.52 5.44 -13.17
C GLY A 36 1.86 6.32 -14.25
N ARG A 37 1.24 5.73 -15.27
CA ARG A 37 0.50 6.45 -16.33
C ARG A 37 -0.99 6.58 -16.04
N LEU A 38 -1.53 5.86 -15.05
CA LEU A 38 -2.94 5.91 -14.71
C LEU A 38 -3.31 7.30 -14.16
N LYS A 39 -4.44 7.86 -14.62
CA LYS A 39 -4.97 9.12 -14.12
C LYS A 39 -6.16 8.87 -13.18
N PRO A 40 -6.29 9.63 -12.08
CA PRO A 40 -7.47 9.57 -11.22
C PRO A 40 -8.73 9.92 -12.01
N ARG A 41 -9.83 9.23 -11.72
CA ARG A 41 -11.10 9.27 -12.47
C ARG A 41 -11.93 10.54 -12.21
N PHE A 42 -11.33 11.72 -12.31
CA PHE A 42 -12.02 13.01 -12.16
C PHE A 42 -11.56 14.02 -13.22
N GLY A 43 -11.67 13.65 -14.49
CA GLY A 43 -11.49 14.55 -15.63
C GLY A 43 -12.55 14.29 -16.70
N ASP A 44 -13.00 15.35 -17.36
CA ASP A 44 -14.21 15.50 -18.21
C ASP A 44 -14.46 14.46 -19.32
N ASN A 45 -13.57 13.49 -19.54
CA ASN A 45 -13.61 12.61 -20.72
C ASN A 45 -14.06 11.16 -20.43
N GLY A 46 -14.57 10.86 -19.24
CA GLY A 46 -15.36 9.64 -18.96
C GLY A 46 -14.66 8.27 -19.00
N VAL A 47 -13.38 8.18 -19.36
CA VAL A 47 -12.65 6.89 -19.38
C VAL A 47 -12.12 6.52 -18.00
N GLU A 48 -12.56 5.37 -17.49
CA GLU A 48 -12.12 4.80 -16.21
C GLU A 48 -10.73 4.16 -16.31
N SER A 49 -9.80 4.61 -15.47
CA SER A 49 -8.58 3.85 -15.18
C SER A 49 -8.94 2.59 -14.38
N CYS A 50 -8.85 1.41 -15.01
CA CYS A 50 -9.13 0.12 -14.36
C CYS A 50 -7.85 -0.72 -14.23
N VAL A 51 -7.65 -1.34 -13.06
CA VAL A 51 -6.53 -2.25 -12.79
C VAL A 51 -7.09 -3.60 -12.37
N LYS A 52 -6.71 -4.66 -13.09
CA LYS A 52 -7.05 -6.04 -12.72
C LYS A 52 -6.11 -6.52 -11.62
N LEU A 53 -6.64 -6.83 -10.45
CA LEU A 53 -5.89 -7.22 -9.26
C LEU A 53 -6.56 -8.42 -8.57
N TRP A 54 -5.77 -9.20 -7.83
CA TRP A 54 -6.25 -10.21 -6.89
C TRP A 54 -5.44 -10.12 -5.60
N ILE A 55 -6.06 -10.50 -4.48
CA ILE A 55 -5.40 -10.50 -3.17
C ILE A 55 -4.81 -11.89 -2.94
N ARG A 56 -3.52 -11.94 -2.63
CA ARG A 56 -2.84 -13.14 -2.14
C ARG A 56 -2.47 -12.94 -0.67
N PRO A 57 -2.97 -13.78 0.25
CA PRO A 57 -2.53 -13.73 1.65
C PRO A 57 -1.00 -13.91 1.74
N GLY A 58 -0.34 -12.99 2.43
CA GLY A 58 1.09 -13.06 2.72
C GLY A 58 1.37 -13.69 4.10
N SER A 59 2.65 -13.85 4.43
CA SER A 59 3.11 -14.28 5.76
C SER A 59 3.33 -13.12 6.74
N PHE A 60 3.14 -11.88 6.30
CA PHE A 60 3.27 -10.71 7.14
C PHE A 60 2.10 -10.68 8.12
N ASP A 61 2.38 -11.10 9.35
CA ASP A 61 1.37 -11.30 10.38
C ASP A 61 0.79 -9.98 10.86
N LYS A 62 -0.39 -10.05 11.47
CA LYS A 62 -1.09 -8.90 12.04
C LYS A 62 -0.29 -8.32 13.20
N LEU A 63 -0.71 -7.12 13.66
CA LEU A 63 -0.13 -6.53 14.85
C LEU A 63 -0.11 -7.54 16.01
N PRO A 64 1.01 -7.64 16.75
CA PRO A 64 1.06 -8.43 17.97
C PRO A 64 -0.06 -8.00 18.91
N ARG A 65 -0.89 -8.97 19.29
CA ARG A 65 -1.97 -8.81 20.27
C ARG A 65 -1.51 -9.46 21.57
N SER A 66 -1.36 -8.69 22.63
CA SER A 66 -1.10 -9.27 23.95
C SER A 66 -2.44 -9.70 24.57
N PHE A 67 -2.62 -11.00 24.76
CA PHE A 67 -3.81 -11.58 25.41
C PHE A 67 -3.58 -11.77 26.93
N SER A 68 -2.94 -10.82 27.62
CA SER A 68 -2.78 -10.88 29.07
C SER A 68 -3.99 -10.25 29.78
N HIS A 69 -4.99 -11.06 30.12
CA HIS A 69 -6.06 -10.91 31.14
C HIS A 69 -6.76 -9.55 31.45
N ALA A 70 -6.48 -8.44 30.77
CA ALA A 70 -7.17 -7.17 30.95
C ALA A 70 -7.37 -6.52 29.58
N SER A 71 -8.61 -6.47 29.14
CA SER A 71 -9.13 -6.04 27.84
C SER A 71 -8.96 -4.54 27.53
N VAL A 72 -7.99 -3.85 28.14
CA VAL A 72 -7.78 -2.40 28.01
C VAL A 72 -6.47 -2.07 27.29
N ASP A 73 -5.54 -3.02 27.14
CA ASP A 73 -4.16 -2.74 26.72
C ASP A 73 -3.59 -3.70 25.63
N MET A 74 -4.43 -4.15 24.70
CA MET A 74 -4.11 -5.23 23.74
C MET A 74 -2.93 -4.92 22.78
N PHE A 75 -2.60 -3.64 22.57
CA PHE A 75 -1.58 -3.16 21.63
C PHE A 75 -0.36 -2.49 22.29
N LYS A 76 -0.15 -2.69 23.60
CA LYS A 76 1.03 -2.13 24.32
C LYS A 76 2.37 -2.75 23.93
N THR A 77 2.38 -3.89 23.23
CA THR A 77 3.63 -4.53 22.81
C THR A 77 4.39 -3.57 21.89
N PRO A 78 5.56 -3.05 22.30
CA PRO A 78 6.35 -2.18 21.46
C PRO A 78 6.80 -2.96 20.23
N VAL A 79 6.73 -2.34 19.06
CA VAL A 79 7.18 -2.95 17.80
C VAL A 79 8.14 -2.02 17.10
N LEU A 80 9.28 -2.57 16.72
CA LEU A 80 10.27 -1.93 15.89
C LEU A 80 9.97 -2.24 14.42
N TYR A 81 9.72 -1.20 13.63
CA TYR A 81 9.57 -1.32 12.20
C TYR A 81 10.83 -0.86 11.48
N VAL A 82 11.34 -1.67 10.56
CA VAL A 82 12.48 -1.33 9.71
C VAL A 82 12.06 -1.52 8.25
N GLY A 83 12.03 -0.42 7.49
CA GLY A 83 11.68 -0.46 6.08
C GLY A 83 12.39 0.66 5.31
N ALA A 84 13.17 0.28 4.30
CA ALA A 84 13.81 1.22 3.38
C ALA A 84 13.08 1.25 2.04
N GLY A 85 13.03 2.42 1.39
CA GLY A 85 12.38 2.60 0.09
C GLY A 85 10.92 2.12 0.09
N THR A 86 10.56 1.27 -0.88
CA THR A 86 9.21 0.68 -0.98
C THR A 86 8.89 -0.32 0.13
N GLY A 87 9.87 -0.74 0.93
CA GLY A 87 9.66 -1.57 2.13
C GLY A 87 8.76 -0.90 3.19
N VAL A 88 8.51 0.41 3.08
CA VAL A 88 7.55 1.12 3.93
C VAL A 88 6.08 0.77 3.63
N ALA A 89 5.79 0.16 2.47
CA ALA A 89 4.44 -0.13 2.01
C ALA A 89 3.57 -0.88 3.05
N PRO A 90 3.97 -2.07 3.56
CA PRO A 90 3.20 -2.77 4.58
C PRO A 90 3.21 -2.04 5.94
N LEU A 91 4.28 -1.29 6.24
CA LEU A 91 4.43 -0.58 7.51
C LEU A 91 3.40 0.54 7.65
N ARG A 92 3.07 1.24 6.55
CA ARG A 92 2.01 2.26 6.53
C ARG A 92 0.65 1.66 6.92
N ALA A 93 0.36 0.44 6.47
CA ALA A 93 -0.88 -0.25 6.83
C ALA A 93 -0.92 -0.58 8.33
N LEU A 94 0.17 -1.13 8.90
CA LEU A 94 0.24 -1.44 10.32
C LEU A 94 0.15 -0.19 11.21
N PHE A 95 0.78 0.91 10.78
CA PHE A 95 0.72 2.19 11.49
C PHE A 95 -0.71 2.74 11.53
N ARG A 96 -1.42 2.72 10.41
CA ARG A 96 -2.84 3.13 10.36
C ARG A 96 -3.74 2.22 11.18
N GLU A 97 -3.47 0.91 11.17
CA GLU A 97 -4.22 -0.03 12.02
C GLU A 97 -4.05 0.36 13.50
N ARG A 98 -2.82 0.69 13.95
CA ARG A 98 -2.58 1.21 15.31
C ARG A 98 -3.30 2.51 15.63
N GLU A 99 -3.26 3.49 14.73
CA GLU A 99 -3.90 4.80 14.97
C GLU A 99 -5.42 4.73 14.99
N SER A 100 -6.00 3.74 14.30
CA SER A 100 -7.45 3.56 14.24
C SER A 100 -8.06 2.84 15.45
N LEU A 101 -7.21 2.36 16.37
CA LEU A 101 -7.57 1.55 17.55
C LEU A 101 -7.39 2.36 18.84
#